data_AF-A0A1G1A4F6-F1
#
_entry.id   AF-A0A1G1A4F6-F1
#
_cell.length_a   1.000
_cell.length_b   1.000
_cell.length_c   1.000
_cell.angle_alpha   90.00
_cell.angle_beta   90.00
_cell.angle_gamma   90.00
#
_symmetry.space_group_name_H-M   'P 1'
#
loop_
_entity.id
_entity.type
_entity.pdbx_description
1 polymer ?
#
loop_
_entity_poly.entity_id
_entity_poly.type
_entity_poly.pdbx_seq_one_letter_code
_entity_poly.pdbx_strand_id
1 'polypeptide(L)'
;MERGQQQADFERMQQQVQEVESGQQLALQSSEAVRQELMREISRLRDELTTLKQELVALRASQAGLQQSVVDELSPRIAVLLQQAMRPSAGGRTGRSSGAGGREHVVEPGQTLSRIAVMFKVPSSRIIEINQLTDPDHLRVGQRLIIPE
;
A
#
# COMPACT_ATOMS: atom_id res chain seq x y z
N MET A 1 -27.42 -25.37 -74.39
CA MET A 1 -27.45 -24.18 -73.51
C MET A 1 -26.98 -24.50 -72.09
N GLU A 2 -27.18 -25.71 -71.57
CA GLU A 2 -26.85 -26.12 -70.19
C GLU A 2 -25.37 -26.00 -69.79
N ARG A 3 -24.41 -26.27 -70.69
CA ARG A 3 -22.97 -26.14 -70.37
C ARG A 3 -22.54 -24.71 -70.03
N GLY A 4 -23.16 -23.71 -70.65
CA GLY A 4 -22.86 -22.30 -70.36
C GLY A 4 -23.37 -21.86 -68.99
N GLN A 5 -24.51 -22.41 -68.55
CA GLN A 5 -25.05 -22.17 -67.21
C GLN A 5 -24.19 -22.81 -66.13
N GLN A 6 -23.76 -24.07 -66.31
CA GLN A 6 -22.87 -24.74 -65.36
C GLN A 6 -21.54 -24.00 -65.17
N GLN A 7 -21.00 -23.42 -66.24
CA GLN A 7 -19.75 -22.66 -66.17
C GLN A 7 -19.93 -21.31 -65.45
N ALA A 8 -21.03 -20.61 -65.73
CA ALA A 8 -21.37 -19.37 -65.02
C ALA A 8 -21.65 -19.60 -63.53
N ASP A 9 -22.30 -20.71 -63.17
CA ASP A 9 -22.57 -21.07 -61.78
C ASP A 9 -21.28 -21.43 -61.03
N PHE A 10 -20.35 -22.12 -61.68
CA PHE A 10 -19.04 -22.41 -61.12
C PHE A 10 -18.21 -21.14 -60.89
N GLU A 11 -18.20 -20.20 -61.85
CA GLU A 11 -17.53 -18.91 -61.71
C GLU A 11 -18.10 -18.08 -60.56
N ARG A 12 -19.43 -18.05 -60.40
CA ARG A 12 -20.09 -17.39 -59.26
C ARG A 12 -19.71 -18.02 -57.93
N MET A 13 -19.65 -19.35 -57.87
CA MET A 13 -19.24 -20.06 -56.66
C MET A 13 -17.77 -19.79 -56.32
N GLN A 14 -16.88 -19.73 -57.32
CA GLN A 14 -15.49 -19.34 -57.09
C GLN A 14 -15.37 -17.90 -56.57
N GLN A 15 -16.15 -16.97 -57.13
CA GLN A 15 -16.20 -15.59 -56.63
C GLN A 15 -16.70 -15.54 -55.18
N GLN A 16 -17.77 -16.25 -54.84
CA GLN A 16 -18.27 -16.32 -53.46
C GLN A 16 -17.25 -16.89 -52.48
N VAL A 17 -16.52 -17.95 -52.86
CA VAL A 17 -15.47 -18.53 -52.02
C VAL A 17 -14.34 -17.52 -51.81
N GLN A 18 -13.88 -16.83 -52.86
CA GLN A 18 -12.86 -15.79 -52.74
C GLN A 18 -13.31 -14.62 -51.88
N GLU A 19 -14.56 -14.19 -51.99
CA GLU A 19 -15.12 -13.13 -51.15
C GLU A 19 -15.14 -13.55 -49.67
N VAL A 20 -15.61 -14.77 -49.37
CA VAL A 20 -15.62 -15.29 -47.99
C VAL A 20 -14.20 -15.43 -47.44
N GLU A 21 -13.26 -15.96 -48.21
CA GLU A 21 -11.85 -16.08 -47.82
C GLU A 21 -11.22 -14.71 -47.56
N SER A 22 -11.46 -13.73 -48.42
CA SER A 22 -10.96 -12.36 -48.23
C SER A 22 -11.56 -11.69 -47.00
N GLY A 23 -12.86 -11.88 -46.74
CA GLY A 23 -13.53 -11.38 -45.54
C GLY A 23 -12.99 -12.02 -44.26
N GLN A 24 -12.74 -13.33 -44.28
CA GLN A 24 -12.11 -14.04 -43.16
C GLN A 24 -10.68 -13.58 -42.89
N GLN A 25 -9.88 -13.35 -43.93
CA GLN A 25 -8.53 -12.81 -43.79
C GLN A 25 -8.54 -11.40 -43.18
N LEU A 26 -9.42 -10.52 -43.64
CA LEU A 26 -9.59 -9.19 -43.06
C LEU A 26 -10.01 -9.24 -41.59
N ALA A 27 -10.95 -10.13 -41.25
CA ALA A 27 -11.38 -10.33 -39.87
C ALA A 27 -10.22 -10.81 -38.97
N LEU A 28 -9.43 -11.79 -39.44
CA LEU A 28 -8.25 -12.27 -38.72
C LEU A 28 -7.20 -11.18 -38.55
N GLN A 29 -6.88 -10.42 -39.61
CA GLN A 29 -5.94 -9.31 -39.54
C GLN A 29 -6.40 -8.22 -38.55
N SER A 30 -7.70 -7.89 -38.55
CA SER A 30 -8.24 -6.90 -37.62
C SER A 30 -8.13 -7.37 -36.16
N SER A 31 -8.42 -8.64 -35.90
CA SER A 31 -8.28 -9.25 -34.57
C SER A 31 -6.82 -9.30 -34.13
N GLU A 32 -5.91 -9.64 -35.04
CA GLU A 32 -4.47 -9.63 -34.76
C GLU A 32 -3.94 -8.23 -34.48
N ALA A 33 -4.41 -7.21 -35.21
CA ALA A 33 -4.04 -5.82 -34.96
C ALA A 33 -4.50 -5.37 -33.57
N VAL A 34 -5.74 -5.68 -33.18
CA VAL A 34 -6.25 -5.39 -31.83
C VAL A 34 -5.44 -6.14 -30.76
N ARG A 35 -5.11 -7.41 -31.00
CA ARG A 35 -4.27 -8.20 -30.09
C ARG A 35 -2.86 -7.62 -29.94
N GLN A 36 -2.26 -7.17 -31.03
CA GLN A 36 -0.94 -6.53 -31.01
C GLN A 36 -0.98 -5.23 -30.20
N GLU A 37 -2.01 -4.42 -30.39
CA GLU A 37 -2.16 -3.16 -29.65
C GLU A 37 -2.38 -3.41 -28.16
N LEU A 38 -3.25 -4.36 -27.80
CA LEU A 38 -3.44 -4.77 -26.42
C LEU A 38 -2.12 -5.24 -25.78
N MET A 39 -1.32 -6.02 -26.50
CA MET A 39 -0.03 -6.49 -26.01
C MET A 39 0.99 -5.35 -25.83
N ARG A 40 0.97 -4.34 -26.70
CA ARG A 40 1.79 -3.12 -26.53
C ARG A 40 1.40 -2.37 -25.26
N GLU A 41 0.10 -2.18 -25.05
CA GLU A 41 -0.39 -1.45 -23.87
C GLU A 41 -0.12 -2.21 -22.57
N ILE A 42 -0.30 -3.54 -22.57
CA ILE A 42 0.09 -4.38 -21.42
C ILE A 42 1.58 -4.27 -21.12
N SER A 43 2.43 -4.26 -22.15
CA SER A 43 3.88 -4.08 -21.97
C SER A 43 4.19 -2.72 -21.37
N ARG A 44 3.61 -1.66 -21.93
CA ARG A 44 3.77 -0.29 -21.44
C ARG A 44 3.36 -0.16 -19.97
N LEU A 45 2.18 -0.63 -19.61
CA LEU A 45 1.68 -0.58 -18.24
C LEU A 45 2.56 -1.38 -17.27
N ARG A 46 3.12 -2.52 -17.72
CA ARG A 46 4.06 -3.30 -16.92
C ARG A 46 5.36 -2.53 -16.66
N ASP A 47 5.87 -1.84 -17.66
CA ASP A 47 7.09 -1.03 -17.53
C ASP A 47 6.84 0.16 -16.61
N GLU A 48 5.71 0.87 -16.77
CA GLU A 48 5.28 1.96 -15.87
C GLU A 48 5.15 1.48 -14.41
N LEU A 49 4.53 0.32 -14.17
CA LEU A 49 4.45 -0.27 -12.83
C LEU A 49 5.82 -0.65 -12.27
N THR A 50 6.76 -1.05 -13.12
CA THR A 50 8.12 -1.40 -12.69
C THR A 50 8.86 -0.15 -12.24
N THR A 51 8.76 0.94 -13.00
CA THR A 51 9.32 2.25 -12.64
C THR A 51 8.72 2.77 -11.33
N LEU A 52 7.39 2.77 -11.21
CA LEU A 52 6.71 3.23 -9.98
C LEU A 52 7.12 2.42 -8.74
N LYS A 53 7.30 1.10 -8.90
CA LYS A 53 7.81 0.25 -7.80
C LYS A 53 9.23 0.64 -7.40
N GLN A 54 10.11 0.93 -8.36
CA GLN A 54 11.48 1.36 -8.10
C GLN A 54 11.51 2.73 -7.40
N GLU A 55 10.70 3.68 -7.85
CA GLU A 55 10.56 4.99 -7.21
C GLU A 55 10.09 4.87 -5.77
N LEU A 56 9.11 3.99 -5.50
CA LEU A 56 8.61 3.77 -4.14
C LEU A 56 9.69 3.17 -3.23
N VAL A 57 10.49 2.23 -3.73
CA VAL A 57 11.64 1.67 -3.00
C VAL A 57 12.67 2.76 -2.70
N ALA A 58 12.99 3.61 -3.68
CA ALA A 58 13.92 4.73 -3.50
C ALA A 58 13.39 5.73 -2.45
N LEU A 59 12.08 6.05 -2.50
CA LEU A 59 11.45 6.94 -1.55
C LEU A 59 11.52 6.36 -0.13
N ARG A 60 11.22 5.07 0.04
CA ARG A 60 11.38 4.39 1.34
C ARG A 60 12.82 4.43 1.85
N ALA A 61 13.81 4.24 0.98
CA ALA A 61 15.21 4.34 1.37
C ALA A 61 15.57 5.76 1.84
N SER A 62 15.08 6.79 1.15
CA SER A 62 15.29 8.19 1.57
C SER A 62 14.62 8.49 2.92
N GLN A 63 13.41 7.98 3.15
CA GLN A 63 12.71 8.11 4.42
C GLN A 63 13.45 7.41 5.57
N ALA A 64 13.97 6.20 5.33
CA ALA A 64 14.77 5.47 6.31
C ALA A 64 16.05 6.25 6.68
N GLY A 65 16.71 6.87 5.70
CA GLY A 65 17.87 7.74 5.95
C GLY A 65 17.53 8.94 6.82
N LEU A 66 16.40 9.62 6.54
CA LEU A 66 15.92 10.73 7.37
C LEU A 66 15.57 10.28 8.79
N GLN A 67 14.90 9.14 8.95
CA GLN A 67 14.59 8.58 10.27
C GLN A 67 15.86 8.27 11.05
N GLN A 68 16.88 7.67 10.41
CA GLN A 68 18.16 7.39 11.06
C GLN A 68 18.87 8.69 11.48
N SER A 69 18.88 9.71 10.62
CA SER A 69 19.47 11.02 10.96
C SER A 69 18.77 11.69 12.13
N VAL A 70 17.43 11.61 12.20
CA VAL A 70 16.65 12.14 13.33
C VAL A 70 16.98 11.37 14.61
N VAL A 71 17.11 10.04 14.54
CA VAL A 71 17.52 9.22 15.67
C VAL A 71 18.93 9.59 16.12
N ASP A 72 19.90 9.72 15.22
CA ASP A 72 21.28 10.08 15.57
C ASP A 72 21.40 11.47 16.20
N GLU A 73 20.59 12.45 15.75
CA GLU A 73 20.59 13.80 16.34
C GLU A 73 19.86 13.86 17.70
N LEU A 74 18.72 13.18 17.82
CA LEU A 74 17.88 13.26 19.02
C LEU A 74 18.32 12.30 20.13
N SER A 75 18.89 11.13 19.82
CA SER A 75 19.35 10.15 20.80
C SER A 75 20.28 10.72 21.87
N PRO A 76 21.36 11.46 21.54
CA PRO A 76 22.23 12.05 22.55
C PRO A 76 21.52 13.15 23.35
N ARG A 77 20.61 13.93 22.74
CA ARG A 77 19.83 14.95 23.45
C ARG A 77 18.89 14.32 24.48
N ILE A 78 18.19 13.25 24.11
CA ILE A 78 17.32 12.47 25.00
C ILE A 78 18.16 11.83 26.12
N ALA A 79 19.31 11.22 25.79
CA ALA A 79 20.20 10.62 26.78
C ALA A 79 20.70 11.63 27.82
N VAL A 80 21.08 12.84 27.39
CA VAL A 80 21.50 13.92 28.28
C VAL A 80 20.35 14.35 29.20
N LEU A 81 19.14 14.51 28.66
CA LEU A 81 17.96 14.88 29.46
C LEU A 81 17.61 13.80 30.50
N LEU A 82 17.67 12.52 30.13
CA LEU A 82 17.48 11.41 31.05
C LEU A 82 18.56 11.37 32.14
N GLN A 83 19.84 11.57 31.79
CA GLN A 83 20.94 11.63 32.75
C GLN A 83 20.80 12.81 33.73
N GLN A 84 20.30 13.96 33.27
CA GLN A 84 20.03 15.12 34.12
C GLN A 84 18.87 14.85 35.10
N ALA A 85 17.84 14.13 34.66
CA ALA A 85 16.72 13.72 35.51
C ALA A 85 17.11 12.64 36.55
N MET A 86 18.11 11.82 36.24
CA MET A 86 18.62 10.75 37.11
C MET A 86 19.78 11.19 38.01
N ARG A 87 20.18 12.46 37.98
CA ARG A 87 21.10 13.00 38.99
C ARG A 87 20.41 12.87 40.36
N PRO A 88 20.97 12.13 41.33
CA PRO A 88 20.39 12.07 42.65
C PRO A 88 20.46 13.48 43.24
N SER A 89 19.28 14.08 43.47
CA SER A 89 19.17 15.23 44.36
C SER A 89 19.66 14.75 45.72
N ALA A 90 20.90 15.12 46.05
CA ALA A 90 21.42 15.01 47.40
C ALA A 90 20.60 15.98 48.27
N GLY A 91 19.44 15.53 48.74
CA GLY A 91 18.56 16.26 49.63
C GLY A 91 17.10 16.19 49.19
N GLY A 92 16.25 15.61 50.05
CA GLY A 92 14.82 15.90 50.05
C GLY A 92 13.88 14.71 49.99
N ARG A 93 13.75 14.01 51.12
CA ARG A 93 12.50 13.45 51.70
C ARG A 93 11.32 13.22 50.74
N THR A 94 10.98 11.94 50.58
CA THR A 94 9.62 11.37 50.57
C THR A 94 8.48 12.34 50.23
N GLY A 95 8.06 12.35 48.97
CA GLY A 95 6.83 12.98 48.51
C GLY A 95 6.18 12.11 47.44
N ARG A 96 5.19 11.34 47.84
CA ARG A 96 4.34 10.48 47.02
C ARG A 96 3.65 11.34 45.96
N SER A 97 3.96 11.18 44.67
CA SER A 97 3.20 11.78 43.56
C SER A 97 2.51 10.71 42.74
N SER A 98 1.31 10.37 43.20
CA SER A 98 0.23 9.84 42.36
C SER A 98 -0.23 10.95 41.42
N GLY A 99 -0.31 10.66 40.12
CA GLY A 99 -0.89 11.58 39.14
C GLY A 99 -0.72 11.09 37.70
N ALA A 100 -1.66 10.25 37.25
CA ALA A 100 -1.86 9.77 35.87
C ALA A 100 -0.77 8.84 35.29
N GLY A 101 -0.67 7.62 35.83
CA GLY A 101 0.10 6.53 35.23
C GLY A 101 -0.65 5.93 34.04
N GLY A 102 -0.24 6.29 32.83
CA GLY A 102 -0.56 5.56 31.61
C GLY A 102 0.69 4.88 31.08
N ARG A 103 0.58 3.65 30.58
CA ARG A 103 1.64 2.92 29.89
C ARG A 103 1.66 3.30 28.42
N GLU A 104 2.83 3.61 27.89
CA GLU A 104 3.00 3.84 26.46
C GLU A 104 3.06 2.50 25.71
N HIS A 105 2.26 2.36 24.65
CA HIS A 105 2.21 1.18 23.77
C HIS A 105 2.39 1.60 22.31
N VAL A 106 3.28 0.91 21.59
CA VAL A 106 3.51 1.13 20.16
C VAL A 106 2.72 0.09 19.37
N VAL A 107 1.87 0.55 18.45
CA VAL A 107 1.01 -0.31 17.64
C VAL A 107 1.86 -1.15 16.67
N GLU A 108 1.75 -2.48 16.77
CA GLU A 108 2.41 -3.42 15.86
C GLU A 108 1.53 -3.74 14.63
N PRO A 109 2.12 -4.27 13.53
CA PRO A 109 1.35 -4.70 12.36
C PRO A 109 0.22 -5.68 12.71
N GLY A 110 -1.01 -5.36 12.31
CA GLY A 110 -2.18 -6.22 12.53
C GLY A 110 -2.81 -6.12 13.93
N GLN A 111 -2.31 -5.23 14.79
CA GLN A 111 -2.99 -4.87 16.03
C GLN A 111 -4.16 -3.92 15.75
N THR A 112 -5.27 -4.14 16.46
CA THR A 112 -6.44 -3.26 16.44
C THR A 112 -6.65 -2.68 17.83
N LEU A 113 -7.34 -1.53 17.91
CA LEU A 113 -7.62 -0.88 19.18
C LEU A 113 -8.35 -1.83 20.14
N SER A 114 -9.32 -2.62 19.64
CA SER A 114 -10.05 -3.61 20.43
C SER A 114 -9.15 -4.71 21.00
N ARG A 115 -8.14 -5.17 20.25
CA ARG A 115 -7.17 -6.16 20.74
C ARG A 115 -6.25 -5.57 21.81
N ILE A 116 -5.79 -4.33 21.62
CA ILE A 116 -4.97 -3.61 22.60
C ILE A 116 -5.77 -3.37 23.88
N ALA A 117 -7.00 -2.88 23.77
CA ALA A 117 -7.93 -2.69 24.88
C ALA A 117 -8.13 -3.98 25.71
N VAL A 118 -8.36 -5.12 25.04
CA VAL A 118 -8.49 -6.42 25.71
C VAL A 118 -7.19 -6.87 26.37
N MET A 119 -6.05 -6.70 25.69
CA MET A 119 -4.73 -7.07 26.20
C MET A 119 -4.39 -6.32 27.50
N PHE A 120 -4.70 -5.03 27.55
CA PHE A 120 -4.44 -4.18 28.72
C PHE A 120 -5.60 -4.13 29.71
N LYS A 121 -6.73 -4.80 29.42
CA LYS A 121 -7.96 -4.79 30.23
C LYS A 121 -8.54 -3.39 30.48
N VAL A 122 -8.44 -2.53 29.47
CA VAL A 122 -8.91 -1.14 29.51
C VAL A 122 -10.03 -0.97 28.48
N PRO A 123 -11.10 -0.23 28.77
CA PRO A 123 -12.11 0.09 27.77
C PRO A 123 -11.51 0.94 26.63
N SER A 124 -11.79 0.55 25.38
CA SER A 124 -11.30 1.25 24.18
C SER A 124 -11.69 2.73 24.19
N SER A 125 -12.88 3.08 24.69
CA SER A 125 -13.33 4.48 24.84
C SER A 125 -12.35 5.34 25.63
N ARG A 126 -11.76 4.80 26.71
CA ARG A 126 -10.82 5.54 27.54
C ARG A 126 -9.46 5.75 26.85
N ILE A 127 -9.05 4.79 26.04
CA ILE A 127 -7.85 4.92 25.18
C ILE A 127 -8.10 5.99 24.11
N ILE A 128 -9.30 6.03 23.52
CA ILE A 128 -9.70 7.03 22.52
C ILE A 128 -9.68 8.43 23.13
N GLU A 129 -10.29 8.61 24.29
CA GLU A 129 -10.36 9.90 24.98
C GLU A 129 -8.98 10.45 25.35
N ILE A 130 -8.10 9.60 25.91
CA ILE A 130 -6.76 10.02 26.34
C ILE A 130 -5.86 10.34 25.15
N ASN A 131 -5.97 9.58 24.07
CA ASN A 131 -5.13 9.75 22.87
C ASN A 131 -5.78 10.64 21.80
N GLN A 132 -6.98 11.17 22.07
CA GLN A 132 -7.77 11.99 21.16
C GLN A 132 -7.86 11.39 19.75
N LEU A 133 -8.14 10.08 19.68
CA LEU A 133 -8.17 9.36 18.42
C LEU A 133 -9.41 9.77 17.60
N THR A 134 -9.18 10.40 16.45
CA THR A 134 -10.25 10.78 15.50
C THR A 134 -10.84 9.57 14.80
N ASP A 135 -10.03 8.53 14.57
CA ASP A 135 -10.39 7.36 13.76
C ASP A 135 -9.95 6.07 14.48
N PRO A 136 -10.73 5.59 15.47
CA PRO A 136 -10.33 4.51 16.36
C PRO A 136 -10.19 3.14 15.68
N ASP A 137 -10.84 2.95 14.53
CA ASP A 137 -10.76 1.72 13.74
C ASP A 137 -9.52 1.68 12.84
N HIS A 138 -8.84 2.82 12.65
CA HIS A 138 -7.69 2.97 11.75
C HIS A 138 -6.42 3.37 12.52
N LEU A 139 -5.87 2.42 13.28
CA LEU A 139 -4.56 2.60 13.92
C LEU A 139 -3.43 2.44 12.90
N ARG A 140 -2.46 3.35 12.93
CA ARG A 140 -1.25 3.27 12.09
C ARG A 140 -0.20 2.42 12.79
N VAL A 141 0.47 1.55 12.02
CA VAL A 141 1.62 0.79 12.53
C VAL A 141 2.72 1.77 12.98
N GLY A 142 3.26 1.57 14.18
CA GLY A 142 4.24 2.46 14.81
C GLY A 142 3.63 3.65 15.56
N GLN A 143 2.30 3.77 15.61
CA GLN A 143 1.61 4.81 16.38
C GLN A 143 1.79 4.57 17.88
N ARG A 144 2.10 5.64 18.63
CA ARG A 144 2.21 5.62 20.09
C ARG A 144 0.84 5.89 20.72
N LEU A 145 0.41 5.02 21.62
CA LEU A 145 -0.82 5.12 22.38
C LEU A 145 -0.50 5.11 23.87
N ILE A 146 -1.14 6.00 24.61
CA ILE A 146 -1.13 6.05 26.07
C ILE A 146 -2.29 5.18 26.57
N ILE A 147 -1.96 4.08 27.20
CA ILE A 147 -2.94 3.16 27.78
C ILE A 147 -3.07 3.48 29.28
N PRO A 148 -4.23 3.96 29.77
CA PRO A 148 -4.41 4.21 31.19
C PRO A 148 -4.35 2.90 31.99
N GLU A 149 -3.76 2.90 33.19
CA GLU A 149 -3.85 1.76 34.12
C GLU A 149 -5.20 1.68 34.85
#